data_AF-A0A0B2W5N8-F1
#
_entry.id   AF-A0A0B2W5N8-F1
#
_cell.length_a   1.000
_cell.length_b   1.000
_cell.length_c   1.000
_cell.angle_alpha   90.00
_cell.angle_beta   90.00
_cell.angle_gamma   90.00
#
_symmetry.space_group_name_H-M   'P 1'
#
loop_
_entity.id
_entity.type
_entity.pdbx_description
1 polymer ?
#
loop_
_entity_poly.entity_id
_entity_poly.type
_entity_poly.pdbx_seq_one_letter_code
_entity_poly.pdbx_strand_id
1 'polypeptide(L)'
;MTSLLRIITIVALVSLLHCAYSAAQHRFYLRLTEQPFTQLPADLIVQTLVSLIILIYGASYVAGDFQPIRTDIQHSSSPKKLLNRRYYGGILAGFSSVSNGSGFPAIAIKSIPELSTGSQSAHKSPDFMHPSINSKSKSAKKLVPKPRRPIDEKLLAFNVELAIIRDQIERNSGTTGIYRLQFWKDTIEAIYGDGGGPVPKQPVAVALERFVSNVDLSLLSSLVSARQQTLGDRPFRSVDAVQQYGVNTYGALMKLLMRVLAQKRERVMHALGNHVHVAINDKVIEAVDLLAGAMALVTLLRSSIPLLSRGIVLLPDDLMQLHGLSADSFYGMTKPEAVKSLARDITMLSSSLLDRSRALRDEVPCVVRVALISSGATVQHLVRILRKCDYNLFDARLQRGASLLAWRLWWRSILGWY
;
A
#
# COMPACT_ATOMS: atom_id res chain seq x y z
N MET A 1 -0.54 30.53 -3.51
CA MET A 1 0.32 29.45 -4.04
C MET A 1 -0.29 28.73 -5.25
N THR A 2 -1.58 28.40 -5.25
CA THR A 2 -2.26 27.69 -6.35
C THR A 2 -2.25 28.46 -7.68
N SER A 3 -2.45 29.79 -7.67
CA SER A 3 -2.40 30.62 -8.88
C SER A 3 -1.02 30.66 -9.53
N LEU A 4 0.04 30.67 -8.73
CA LEU A 4 1.43 30.68 -9.20
C LEU A 4 1.80 29.33 -9.87
N LEU A 5 1.34 28.22 -9.30
CA LEU A 5 1.52 26.88 -9.89
C LEU A 5 0.77 26.70 -11.22
N ARG A 6 -0.42 27.33 -11.36
CA ARG A 6 -1.15 27.35 -12.64
C ARG A 6 -0.41 28.13 -13.73
N ILE A 7 0.19 29.27 -13.37
CA ILE A 7 1.02 30.03 -14.31
C ILE A 7 2.24 29.20 -14.74
N ILE A 8 2.91 28.54 -13.79
CA ILE A 8 4.03 27.64 -14.09
C ILE A 8 3.62 26.51 -15.04
N THR A 9 2.44 25.88 -14.86
CA THR A 9 1.96 24.85 -15.79
C THR A 9 1.75 25.37 -17.20
N ILE A 10 1.20 26.58 -17.35
CA ILE A 10 0.93 27.17 -18.66
C ILE A 10 2.26 27.50 -19.35
N VAL A 11 3.21 28.09 -18.62
CA VAL A 11 4.56 28.37 -19.14
C VAL A 11 5.27 27.09 -19.56
N ALA A 12 5.18 26.01 -18.77
CA ALA A 12 5.77 24.73 -19.12
C ALA A 12 5.13 24.10 -20.37
N LEU A 13 3.81 24.23 -20.54
CA LEU A 13 3.09 23.77 -21.73
C LEU A 13 3.54 24.54 -22.98
N VAL A 14 3.64 25.87 -22.90
CA VAL A 14 4.12 26.73 -23.99
C VAL A 14 5.56 26.39 -24.36
N SER A 15 6.43 26.17 -23.37
CA SER A 15 7.82 25.74 -23.59
C SER A 15 7.89 24.37 -24.29
N LEU A 16 7.00 23.43 -23.95
CA LEU A 16 6.95 22.11 -24.58
C LEU A 16 6.46 22.19 -26.04
N LEU A 17 5.50 23.06 -26.32
CA LEU A 17 5.07 23.38 -27.69
C LEU A 17 6.17 24.06 -28.49
N HIS A 18 6.92 24.99 -27.90
CA HIS A 18 8.07 25.64 -28.51
C HIS A 18 9.16 24.63 -28.89
N CYS A 19 9.41 23.64 -28.02
CA CYS A 19 10.34 22.55 -28.31
C CYS A 19 9.87 21.69 -29.49
N ALA A 20 8.57 21.36 -29.54
CA ALA A 20 8.00 20.58 -30.64
C ALA A 20 8.10 21.34 -31.98
N TYR A 21 7.82 22.65 -31.98
CA TYR A 21 8.00 23.50 -33.15
C TYR A 21 9.46 23.56 -33.60
N SER A 22 10.38 23.78 -32.66
CA SER A 22 11.82 23.82 -32.93
C SER A 22 12.36 22.50 -33.48
N ALA A 23 11.87 21.36 -32.99
CA ALA A 23 12.22 20.04 -33.51
C ALA A 23 11.72 19.86 -34.96
N ALA A 24 10.49 20.31 -35.25
CA ALA A 24 9.91 20.26 -36.58
C ALA A 24 10.67 21.18 -37.56
N GLN A 25 11.03 22.38 -37.13
CA GLN A 25 11.82 23.33 -37.93
C GLN A 25 13.24 22.81 -38.20
N HIS A 26 13.90 22.23 -37.20
CA HIS A 26 15.21 21.58 -37.38
C HIS A 26 15.13 20.45 -38.41
N ARG A 27 14.08 19.62 -38.36
CA ARG A 27 13.86 18.56 -39.35
C ARG A 27 13.58 19.11 -40.75
N PHE A 28 12.89 20.24 -40.85
CA PHE A 28 12.65 20.92 -42.12
C PHE A 28 13.93 21.52 -42.71
N TYR A 29 14.75 22.16 -41.87
CA TYR A 29 16.05 22.71 -42.26
C TYR A 29 17.01 21.63 -42.79
N LEU A 30 17.09 20.47 -42.12
CA LEU A 30 17.91 19.35 -42.58
C LEU A 30 17.45 18.79 -43.93
N ARG A 31 16.13 18.82 -44.22
CA ARG A 31 15.60 18.43 -45.54
C ARG A 31 15.99 19.42 -46.63
N LEU A 32 15.99 20.71 -46.34
CA LEU A 32 16.38 21.76 -47.31
C LEU A 32 17.89 21.77 -47.60
N THR A 33 18.70 21.29 -46.66
CA THR A 33 20.17 21.28 -46.76
C THR A 33 20.73 19.92 -47.14
N GLU A 34 19.87 18.95 -47.46
CA GLU A 34 20.21 17.57 -47.82
C GLU A 34 21.13 16.85 -46.82
N GLN A 35 21.14 17.29 -45.56
CA GLN A 35 21.96 16.69 -44.52
C GLN A 35 21.27 15.47 -43.89
N PRO A 36 22.03 14.41 -43.56
CA PRO A 36 21.48 13.23 -42.92
C PRO A 36 21.05 13.54 -41.47
N PHE A 37 19.86 13.07 -41.08
CA PHE A 37 19.39 13.16 -39.69
C PHE A 37 20.14 12.16 -38.83
N THR A 38 21.11 12.63 -38.03
CA THR A 38 21.87 11.79 -37.10
C THR A 38 21.25 11.81 -35.71
N GLN A 39 21.13 12.99 -35.08
CA GLN A 39 20.56 13.18 -33.74
C GLN A 39 19.92 14.57 -33.58
N LEU A 40 19.05 14.73 -32.57
CA LEU A 40 18.51 16.03 -32.17
C LEU A 40 19.57 16.84 -31.39
N PRO A 41 19.61 18.18 -31.54
CA PRO A 41 20.51 19.02 -30.75
C PRO A 41 20.30 18.81 -29.24
N ALA A 42 21.41 18.72 -28.51
CA ALA A 42 21.38 18.44 -27.06
C ALA A 42 20.57 19.48 -26.27
N ASP A 43 20.62 20.75 -26.67
CA ASP A 43 19.85 21.84 -26.05
C ASP A 43 18.34 21.58 -26.14
N LEU A 44 17.86 21.08 -27.29
CA LEU A 44 16.45 20.73 -27.47
C LEU A 44 16.02 19.54 -26.60
N ILE A 45 16.91 18.57 -26.43
CA ILE A 45 16.67 17.39 -25.56
C ILE A 45 16.61 17.83 -24.10
N VAL A 46 17.51 18.70 -23.65
CA VAL A 46 17.51 19.22 -22.28
C VAL A 46 16.27 20.08 -22.03
N GLN A 47 15.93 20.99 -22.94
CA GLN A 47 14.77 21.87 -22.81
C GLN A 47 13.44 21.10 -22.78
N THR A 48 13.31 20.02 -23.57
CA THR A 48 12.12 19.14 -23.54
C THR A 48 12.02 18.39 -22.22
N LEU A 49 13.10 17.82 -21.70
CA LEU A 49 13.12 17.12 -20.42
C LEU A 49 12.76 18.05 -19.26
N VAL A 50 13.37 19.23 -19.20
CA VAL A 50 13.10 20.22 -18.14
C VAL A 50 11.65 20.70 -18.21
N SER A 51 11.16 21.06 -19.40
CA SER A 51 9.76 21.48 -19.61
C SER A 51 8.77 20.39 -19.22
N LEU A 52 9.07 19.13 -19.54
CA LEU A 52 8.22 17.98 -19.19
C LEU A 52 8.16 17.75 -17.67
N ILE A 53 9.30 17.84 -16.97
CA ILE A 53 9.36 17.69 -15.51
C ILE A 53 8.55 18.79 -14.82
N ILE A 54 8.69 20.05 -15.27
CA ILE A 54 7.96 21.19 -14.70
C ILE A 54 6.45 21.05 -14.98
N LEU A 55 6.07 20.59 -16.18
CA LEU A 55 4.66 20.35 -16.54
C LEU A 55 4.03 19.26 -15.67
N ILE A 56 4.73 18.13 -15.47
CA ILE A 56 4.26 17.03 -14.60
C ILE A 56 4.12 17.52 -13.15
N TYR A 57 5.11 18.28 -12.66
CA TYR A 57 5.08 18.84 -11.32
C TYR A 57 3.88 19.77 -11.14
N GLY A 58 3.71 20.74 -12.05
CA GLY A 58 2.60 21.68 -11.95
C GLY A 58 1.23 21.02 -12.14
N ALA A 59 1.08 20.09 -13.09
CA ALA A 59 -0.18 19.37 -13.33
C ALA A 59 -0.63 18.57 -12.10
N SER A 60 0.33 17.98 -11.37
CA SER A 60 0.07 17.25 -10.12
C SER A 60 -0.52 18.14 -9.01
N TYR A 61 -0.27 19.46 -9.05
CA TYR A 61 -0.84 20.43 -8.10
C TYR A 61 -2.13 21.09 -8.60
N VAL A 62 -2.30 21.24 -9.92
CA VAL A 62 -3.49 21.84 -10.52
C VAL A 62 -4.69 20.90 -10.54
N ALA A 63 -4.45 19.58 -10.68
CA ALA A 63 -5.50 18.55 -10.71
C ALA A 63 -6.35 18.47 -9.42
N GLY A 64 -5.96 19.17 -8.35
CA GLY A 64 -6.67 19.16 -7.07
C GLY A 64 -6.59 17.80 -6.37
N ASP A 65 -7.12 17.73 -5.15
CA ASP A 65 -7.33 16.43 -4.52
C ASP A 65 -8.38 15.65 -5.32
N PHE A 66 -8.03 14.45 -5.78
CA PHE A 66 -8.97 13.54 -6.43
C PHE A 66 -10.23 13.40 -5.58
N GLN A 67 -11.33 14.00 -6.04
CA GLN A 67 -12.64 13.78 -5.45
C GLN A 67 -13.00 12.31 -5.67
N PRO A 68 -13.41 11.57 -4.62
CA PRO A 68 -13.98 10.26 -4.83
C PRO A 68 -15.22 10.42 -5.72
N ILE A 69 -15.32 9.61 -6.77
CA ILE A 69 -16.54 9.50 -7.57
C ILE A 69 -17.68 9.20 -6.57
N ARG A 70 -18.59 10.15 -6.39
CA ARG A 70 -19.85 9.91 -5.68
C ARG A 70 -20.64 8.92 -6.54
N THR A 71 -20.63 7.66 -6.13
CA THR A 71 -21.74 6.75 -6.39
C THR A 71 -22.60 6.79 -5.15
N ASP A 72 -23.86 7.15 -5.33
CA ASP A 72 -24.69 7.71 -4.30
C ASP A 72 -25.16 6.66 -3.27
N ILE A 73 -24.88 7.00 -2.01
CA ILE A 73 -25.67 6.79 -0.79
C ILE A 73 -25.67 5.40 -0.12
N GLN A 74 -25.23 5.46 1.16
CA GLN A 74 -25.35 4.50 2.26
C GLN A 74 -24.41 3.27 2.29
N HIS A 75 -23.16 3.51 2.67
CA HIS A 75 -22.58 2.96 3.92
C HIS A 75 -21.17 3.55 4.18
N SER A 76 -21.10 4.48 5.15
CA SER A 76 -19.90 4.85 5.93
C SER A 76 -18.56 4.94 5.15
N SER A 77 -18.29 6.11 4.57
CA SER A 77 -16.95 6.49 4.09
C SER A 77 -16.04 6.81 5.28
N SER A 78 -15.53 5.78 5.95
CA SER A 78 -14.52 5.98 6.98
C SER A 78 -13.20 6.48 6.35
N PRO A 79 -12.54 7.52 6.87
CA PRO A 79 -11.25 8.02 6.38
C PRO A 79 -10.13 6.95 6.36
N LYS A 80 -10.38 5.81 7.01
CA LYS A 80 -9.49 4.66 7.16
C LYS A 80 -9.41 3.76 5.92
N LYS A 81 -10.50 3.61 5.15
CA LYS A 81 -10.48 2.87 3.87
C LYS A 81 -9.54 3.55 2.86
N LEU A 82 -9.52 4.88 2.85
CA LEU A 82 -8.59 5.67 2.03
C LEU A 82 -7.14 5.55 2.50
N LEU A 83 -6.91 5.45 3.82
CA LEU A 83 -5.59 5.29 4.42
C LEU A 83 -4.95 3.94 4.07
N ASN A 84 -5.70 2.83 4.26
CA ASN A 84 -5.25 1.49 3.87
C ASN A 84 -5.04 1.44 2.36
N ARG A 85 -5.98 1.96 1.56
CA ARG A 85 -5.82 2.00 0.10
C ARG A 85 -4.61 2.83 -0.36
N ARG A 86 -4.22 3.90 0.34
CA ARG A 86 -3.00 4.68 0.04
C ARG A 86 -1.71 3.97 0.46
N TYR A 87 -1.70 3.33 1.64
CA TYR A 87 -0.53 2.58 2.13
C TYR A 87 -0.26 1.35 1.24
N TYR A 88 -1.29 0.51 1.05
CA TYR A 88 -1.17 -0.67 0.19
C TYR A 88 -1.11 -0.30 -1.30
N GLY A 89 -1.68 0.84 -1.72
CA GLY A 89 -1.50 1.39 -3.05
C GLY A 89 -0.07 1.86 -3.33
N GLY A 90 0.65 2.37 -2.32
CA GLY A 90 2.08 2.69 -2.42
C GLY A 90 2.95 1.44 -2.49
N ILE A 91 2.61 0.40 -1.72
CA ILE A 91 3.21 -0.93 -1.80
C ILE A 91 3.00 -1.51 -3.21
N LEU A 92 1.76 -1.56 -3.70
CA LEU A 92 1.40 -2.04 -5.04
C LEU A 92 2.08 -1.23 -6.15
N ALA A 93 2.16 0.11 -6.05
CA ALA A 93 2.86 0.94 -7.03
C ALA A 93 4.38 0.65 -7.06
N GLY A 94 4.99 0.36 -5.91
CA GLY A 94 6.37 -0.12 -5.82
C GLY A 94 6.57 -1.47 -6.49
N PHE A 95 5.60 -2.40 -6.36
CA PHE A 95 5.66 -3.72 -7.00
C PHE A 95 5.38 -3.70 -8.50
N SER A 96 4.38 -2.94 -8.96
CA SER A 96 4.04 -2.79 -10.38
C SER A 96 5.17 -2.10 -11.18
N SER A 97 5.93 -1.20 -10.54
CA SER A 97 7.08 -0.55 -11.16
C SER A 97 8.30 -1.48 -11.31
N VAL A 98 8.40 -2.54 -10.50
CA VAL A 98 9.51 -3.51 -10.54
C VAL A 98 9.15 -4.72 -11.40
N SER A 99 7.86 -5.03 -11.57
CA SER A 99 7.42 -6.11 -12.46
C SER A 99 7.55 -5.78 -13.95
N ASN A 100 7.56 -4.50 -14.32
CA ASN A 100 7.71 -4.04 -15.69
C ASN A 100 9.12 -3.49 -15.89
N GLY A 101 10.03 -4.32 -16.42
CA GLY A 101 11.37 -3.90 -16.87
C GLY A 101 11.38 -2.97 -18.09
N SER A 102 10.34 -2.18 -18.29
CA SER A 102 10.22 -1.17 -19.34
C SER A 102 9.57 0.06 -18.71
N GLY A 103 10.25 1.20 -18.83
CA GLY A 103 9.86 2.47 -18.22
C GLY A 103 8.38 2.84 -18.43
N PHE A 104 7.89 3.67 -17.50
CA PHE A 104 6.55 4.26 -17.36
C PHE A 104 5.58 3.55 -16.38
N PRO A 105 4.87 4.31 -15.50
CA PRO A 105 3.92 3.75 -14.55
C PRO A 105 2.61 3.37 -15.25
N ALA A 106 2.15 2.14 -15.02
CA ALA A 106 0.96 1.56 -15.63
C ALA A 106 -0.35 2.19 -15.13
N ILE A 107 -1.29 2.29 -16.08
CA ILE A 107 -2.62 2.90 -16.03
C ILE A 107 -3.57 2.16 -15.08
N ALA A 108 -4.40 2.92 -14.37
CA ALA A 108 -5.35 2.45 -13.37
C ALA A 108 -6.39 1.44 -13.90
N ILE A 109 -6.62 0.37 -13.12
CA ILE A 109 -7.57 -0.71 -13.42
C ILE A 109 -9.00 -0.25 -13.08
N LYS A 110 -9.87 -0.33 -14.09
CA LYS A 110 -11.33 -0.09 -14.07
C LYS A 110 -12.05 -1.13 -13.19
N SER A 111 -13.05 -0.68 -12.44
CA SER A 111 -13.87 -1.44 -11.48
C SER A 111 -14.68 -2.58 -12.10
N ILE A 112 -14.97 -3.59 -11.27
CA ILE A 112 -15.79 -4.78 -11.55
C ILE A 112 -17.28 -4.42 -11.36
N PRO A 113 -18.22 -4.90 -12.19
CA PRO A 113 -19.66 -4.77 -11.95
C PRO A 113 -20.16 -5.78 -10.90
N GLU A 114 -20.99 -5.30 -9.97
CA GLU A 114 -21.71 -6.11 -8.98
C GLU A 114 -22.82 -6.94 -9.65
N LEU A 115 -22.92 -8.22 -9.27
CA LEU A 115 -24.02 -9.09 -9.63
C LEU A 115 -25.06 -9.02 -8.50
N SER A 116 -26.15 -8.31 -8.75
CA SER A 116 -27.32 -8.25 -7.87
C SER A 116 -27.94 -9.63 -7.70
N THR A 117 -28.04 -10.13 -6.47
CA THR A 117 -28.95 -11.21 -6.11
C THR A 117 -30.34 -10.63 -5.90
N GLY A 118 -31.16 -10.64 -6.94
CA GLY A 118 -32.59 -10.36 -6.85
C GLY A 118 -33.34 -11.59 -6.34
N SER A 119 -34.07 -11.41 -5.24
CA SER A 119 -35.10 -12.31 -4.74
C SER A 119 -36.23 -12.47 -5.76
N GLN A 120 -36.64 -13.72 -5.97
CA GLN A 120 -37.77 -14.11 -6.82
C GLN A 120 -39.11 -13.65 -6.19
N SER A 121 -39.99 -13.09 -7.02
CA SER A 121 -41.44 -13.25 -6.88
C SER A 121 -42.11 -13.08 -8.25
N ALA A 122 -43.12 -13.90 -8.48
CA ALA A 122 -43.68 -14.27 -9.77
C ALA A 122 -44.91 -13.44 -10.19
N HIS A 123 -45.05 -13.10 -11.48
CA HIS A 123 -46.33 -13.21 -12.20
C HIS A 123 -46.24 -12.95 -13.73
N LYS A 124 -46.73 -13.93 -14.50
CA LYS A 124 -47.48 -13.93 -15.78
C LYS A 124 -47.00 -13.15 -17.03
N SER A 125 -46.87 -13.91 -18.13
CA SER A 125 -46.74 -13.59 -19.58
C SER A 125 -48.05 -13.04 -20.21
N PRO A 126 -48.19 -12.81 -21.56
CA PRO A 126 -47.25 -12.89 -22.70
C PRO A 126 -47.35 -11.75 -23.78
N ASP A 127 -46.55 -11.93 -24.86
CA ASP A 127 -46.69 -11.43 -26.25
C ASP A 127 -46.36 -9.97 -26.64
N PHE A 128 -45.23 -9.79 -27.35
CA PHE A 128 -45.26 -9.47 -28.80
C PHE A 128 -43.87 -9.66 -29.46
N MET A 129 -43.91 -10.11 -30.70
CA MET A 129 -42.86 -10.71 -31.51
C MET A 129 -42.35 -9.71 -32.56
N HIS A 130 -41.04 -9.64 -32.82
CA HIS A 130 -40.43 -9.36 -34.15
C HIS A 130 -38.91 -9.66 -34.12
N PRO A 131 -38.28 -9.97 -35.27
CA PRO A 131 -37.43 -11.14 -35.40
C PRO A 131 -35.93 -10.81 -35.54
N SER A 132 -35.17 -11.88 -35.40
CA SER A 132 -33.73 -12.05 -35.61
C SER A 132 -33.06 -11.12 -36.64
N ILE A 133 -32.06 -10.37 -36.18
CA ILE A 133 -30.91 -9.97 -36.99
C ILE A 133 -29.62 -10.44 -36.29
N ASN A 134 -29.04 -11.46 -36.90
CA ASN A 134 -27.65 -11.92 -36.91
C ASN A 134 -26.91 -12.21 -35.59
N SER A 135 -26.99 -13.49 -35.27
CA SER A 135 -26.15 -14.38 -34.46
C SER A 135 -24.67 -14.47 -34.88
N LYS A 136 -23.94 -13.35 -34.96
CA LYS A 136 -22.47 -13.38 -35.24
C LYS A 136 -21.58 -12.62 -34.25
N SER A 137 -22.02 -12.40 -33.02
CA SER A 137 -21.20 -11.76 -31.96
C SER A 137 -21.14 -12.53 -30.63
N LYS A 138 -21.77 -13.70 -30.53
CA LYS A 138 -21.80 -14.49 -29.28
C LYS A 138 -20.68 -15.53 -29.13
N SER A 139 -19.76 -15.65 -30.09
CA SER A 139 -18.70 -16.67 -30.07
C SER A 139 -17.27 -16.15 -29.91
N ALA A 140 -17.07 -14.83 -29.75
CA ALA A 140 -15.73 -14.23 -29.63
C ALA A 140 -15.40 -13.66 -28.23
N LYS A 141 -16.20 -13.99 -27.20
CA LYS A 141 -15.97 -13.54 -25.81
C LYS A 141 -15.42 -14.63 -24.89
N LYS A 142 -14.87 -15.70 -25.48
CA LYS A 142 -14.35 -16.88 -24.76
C LYS A 142 -13.00 -17.28 -25.31
N LEU A 143 -11.98 -16.41 -25.20
CA LEU A 143 -10.57 -16.81 -25.04
C LEU A 143 -9.61 -15.64 -24.76
N VAL A 144 -10.04 -14.59 -24.05
CA VAL A 144 -9.05 -13.64 -23.50
C VAL A 144 -8.70 -14.14 -22.11
N PRO A 145 -7.52 -14.76 -21.88
CA PRO A 145 -7.09 -15.07 -20.53
C PRO A 145 -7.07 -13.75 -19.75
N LYS A 146 -7.90 -13.65 -18.71
CA LYS A 146 -7.80 -12.53 -17.77
C LYS A 146 -6.35 -12.51 -17.29
N PRO A 147 -5.64 -11.36 -17.35
CA PRO A 147 -4.27 -11.30 -16.86
C PRO A 147 -4.26 -11.84 -15.42
N ARG A 148 -3.46 -12.88 -15.17
CA ARG A 148 -3.24 -13.39 -13.81
C ARG A 148 -2.67 -12.22 -13.01
N ARG A 149 -3.43 -11.75 -12.02
CA ARG A 149 -2.95 -10.72 -11.10
C ARG A 149 -1.64 -11.18 -10.45
N PRO A 150 -0.63 -10.31 -10.35
CA PRO A 150 0.64 -10.67 -9.75
C PRO A 150 0.43 -11.21 -8.32
N ILE A 151 1.22 -12.22 -7.96
CA ILE A 151 1.04 -13.05 -6.76
C ILE A 151 1.05 -12.18 -5.49
N ASP A 152 1.95 -11.20 -5.43
CA ASP A 152 2.07 -10.17 -4.41
C ASP A 152 0.77 -9.38 -4.13
N GLU A 153 -0.06 -9.11 -5.15
CA GLU A 153 -1.31 -8.38 -4.95
C GLU A 153 -2.33 -9.15 -4.10
N LYS A 154 -2.30 -10.49 -4.16
CA LYS A 154 -3.26 -11.35 -3.47
C LYS A 154 -3.02 -11.34 -1.96
N LEU A 155 -1.76 -11.41 -1.54
CA LEU A 155 -1.37 -11.30 -0.12
C LEU A 155 -1.72 -9.93 0.45
N LEU A 156 -1.47 -8.88 -0.33
CA LEU A 156 -1.81 -7.52 0.07
C LEU A 156 -3.32 -7.34 0.19
N ALA A 157 -4.10 -7.90 -0.73
CA ALA A 157 -5.56 -7.92 -0.65
C ALA A 157 -6.04 -8.64 0.62
N PHE A 158 -5.47 -9.81 0.93
CA PHE A 158 -5.77 -10.54 2.16
C PHE A 158 -5.50 -9.71 3.42
N ASN A 159 -4.32 -9.10 3.50
CA ASN A 159 -3.97 -8.28 4.65
C ASN A 159 -4.86 -7.01 4.77
N VAL A 160 -5.33 -6.45 3.65
CA VAL A 160 -6.34 -5.37 3.65
C VAL A 160 -7.67 -5.85 4.22
N GLU A 161 -8.17 -7.01 3.77
CA GLU A 161 -9.42 -7.59 4.30
C GLU A 161 -9.33 -7.78 5.81
N LEU A 162 -8.25 -8.40 6.30
CA LEU A 162 -8.04 -8.57 7.73
C LEU A 162 -7.96 -7.27 8.51
N ALA A 163 -7.33 -6.23 7.94
CA ALA A 163 -7.25 -4.92 8.57
C ALA A 163 -8.61 -4.22 8.67
N ILE A 164 -9.52 -4.48 7.72
CA ILE A 164 -10.85 -3.88 7.69
C ILE A 164 -11.79 -4.53 8.72
N ILE A 165 -11.59 -5.81 9.07
CA ILE A 165 -12.45 -6.53 10.02
C ILE A 165 -12.61 -5.77 11.33
N ARG A 166 -11.51 -5.22 11.88
CA ARG A 166 -11.56 -4.41 13.10
C ARG A 166 -12.52 -3.23 13.00
N ASP A 167 -12.57 -2.56 11.85
CA ASP A 167 -13.44 -1.40 11.64
C ASP A 167 -14.90 -1.77 11.31
N GLN A 168 -15.17 -3.03 10.94
CA GLN A 168 -16.52 -3.53 10.66
C GLN A 168 -17.25 -4.04 11.91
N ILE A 169 -16.52 -4.23 13.01
CA ILE A 169 -17.09 -4.71 14.26
C ILE A 169 -17.64 -3.51 15.02
N GLU A 170 -18.96 -3.42 15.11
CA GLU A 170 -19.62 -2.46 15.99
C GLU A 170 -19.35 -2.84 17.45
N ARG A 171 -19.12 -1.83 18.30
CA ARG A 171 -18.95 -2.07 19.73
C ARG A 171 -20.22 -2.71 20.29
N ASN A 172 -20.02 -3.70 21.15
CA ASN A 172 -21.11 -4.41 21.84
C ASN A 172 -22.00 -5.26 20.91
N SER A 173 -21.60 -5.51 19.66
CA SER A 173 -22.31 -6.40 18.71
C SER A 173 -22.12 -7.91 18.97
N GLY A 174 -21.61 -8.28 20.15
CA GLY A 174 -21.41 -9.67 20.57
C GLY A 174 -20.24 -10.39 19.86
N THR A 175 -20.41 -11.70 19.64
CA THR A 175 -19.40 -12.64 19.11
C THR A 175 -19.13 -12.50 17.61
N THR A 176 -19.83 -11.61 16.90
CA THR A 176 -19.74 -11.42 15.44
C THR A 176 -18.32 -11.17 14.92
N GLY A 177 -17.52 -10.37 15.65
CA GLY A 177 -16.13 -10.11 15.28
C GLY A 177 -15.20 -11.31 15.46
N ILE A 178 -15.49 -12.14 16.47
CA ILE A 178 -14.77 -13.38 16.74
C ILE A 178 -15.02 -14.38 15.61
N TYR A 179 -16.28 -14.52 15.16
CA TYR A 179 -16.62 -15.40 14.03
C TYR A 179 -15.98 -14.98 12.71
N ARG A 180 -15.80 -13.68 12.44
CA ARG A 180 -15.13 -13.22 11.19
C ARG A 180 -13.65 -13.55 11.13
N LEU A 181 -12.93 -13.47 12.24
CA LEU A 181 -11.51 -13.88 12.26
C LEU A 181 -11.35 -15.39 12.41
N GLN A 182 -12.26 -16.05 13.12
CA GLN A 182 -12.29 -17.51 13.16
C GLN A 182 -12.51 -18.08 11.75
N PHE A 183 -13.44 -17.52 10.99
CA PHE A 183 -13.62 -17.84 9.57
C PHE A 183 -12.30 -17.77 8.78
N TRP A 184 -11.47 -16.75 9.01
CA TRP A 184 -10.18 -16.65 8.31
C TRP A 184 -9.13 -17.65 8.80
N LYS A 185 -9.14 -18.04 10.08
CA LYS A 185 -8.31 -19.15 10.57
C LYS A 185 -8.73 -20.46 9.90
N ASP A 186 -10.02 -20.77 9.93
CA ASP A 186 -10.58 -21.98 9.33
C ASP A 186 -10.33 -21.99 7.81
N THR A 187 -10.41 -20.82 7.14
CA THR A 187 -10.10 -20.68 5.71
C THR A 187 -8.64 -20.97 5.40
N ILE A 188 -7.71 -20.46 6.21
CA ILE A 188 -6.27 -20.73 6.03
C ILE A 188 -5.98 -22.21 6.24
N GLU A 189 -6.55 -22.79 7.29
CA GLU A 189 -6.41 -24.22 7.60
C GLU A 189 -7.01 -25.09 6.48
N ALA A 190 -8.15 -24.70 5.90
CA ALA A 190 -8.74 -25.39 4.76
C ALA A 190 -7.86 -25.31 3.50
N ILE A 191 -7.18 -24.19 3.25
CA ILE A 191 -6.35 -23.99 2.05
C ILE A 191 -4.96 -24.65 2.18
N TYR A 192 -4.32 -24.54 3.35
CA TYR A 192 -2.91 -24.88 3.54
C TYR A 192 -2.66 -25.97 4.60
N GLY A 193 -3.69 -26.39 5.35
CA GLY A 193 -3.57 -27.47 6.33
C GLY A 193 -3.59 -28.85 5.68
N ASP A 194 -3.16 -29.85 6.45
CA ASP A 194 -2.97 -31.22 5.98
C ASP A 194 -4.27 -31.92 5.53
N GLY A 195 -5.43 -31.45 6.03
CA GLY A 195 -6.74 -32.07 5.81
C GLY A 195 -7.46 -31.67 4.52
N GLY A 196 -7.03 -30.62 3.81
CA GLY A 196 -7.63 -30.15 2.56
C GLY A 196 -9.14 -29.88 2.66
N GLY A 197 -9.53 -28.68 3.09
CA GLY A 197 -10.94 -28.31 3.30
C GLY A 197 -11.59 -27.62 2.09
N PRO A 198 -12.93 -27.54 2.03
CA PRO A 198 -13.62 -26.78 1.00
C PRO A 198 -13.31 -25.28 1.13
N VAL A 199 -12.64 -24.72 0.13
CA VAL A 199 -12.29 -23.28 0.11
C VAL A 199 -13.56 -22.44 -0.02
N PRO A 200 -13.80 -21.45 0.87
CA PRO A 200 -14.94 -20.55 0.78
C PRO A 200 -14.95 -19.79 -0.55
N LYS A 201 -16.15 -19.56 -1.12
CA LYS A 201 -16.33 -18.82 -2.38
C LYS A 201 -16.07 -17.30 -2.27
N GLN A 202 -15.33 -16.85 -1.26
CA GLN A 202 -14.94 -15.46 -1.11
C GLN A 202 -13.77 -15.14 -2.08
N PRO A 203 -13.79 -14.00 -2.81
CA PRO A 203 -12.78 -13.69 -3.82
C PRO A 203 -11.33 -13.72 -3.31
N VAL A 204 -11.12 -13.30 -2.06
CA VAL A 204 -9.79 -13.28 -1.43
C VAL A 204 -9.35 -14.67 -0.98
N ALA A 205 -10.25 -15.50 -0.47
CA ALA A 205 -9.97 -16.92 -0.17
C ALA A 205 -9.61 -17.71 -1.44
N VAL A 206 -10.36 -17.53 -2.52
CA VAL A 206 -10.06 -18.14 -3.84
C VAL A 206 -8.75 -17.60 -4.43
N ALA A 207 -8.41 -16.33 -4.15
CA ALA A 207 -7.12 -15.78 -4.55
C ALA A 207 -5.97 -16.44 -3.76
N LEU A 208 -6.15 -16.62 -2.45
CA LEU A 208 -5.19 -17.26 -1.54
C LEU A 208 -4.95 -18.73 -1.86
N GLU A 209 -5.99 -19.49 -2.20
CA GLU A 209 -5.83 -20.88 -2.69
C GLU A 209 -4.85 -20.96 -3.87
N ARG A 210 -4.85 -19.91 -4.71
CA ARG A 210 -3.95 -19.78 -5.86
C ARG A 210 -2.68 -19.00 -5.55
N PHE A 211 -2.40 -18.70 -4.29
CA PHE A 211 -1.28 -17.90 -3.79
C PHE A 211 -0.23 -18.85 -3.22
N VAL A 212 0.65 -19.37 -4.08
CA VAL A 212 1.83 -20.22 -3.77
C VAL A 212 1.54 -21.46 -2.91
N SER A 213 1.83 -22.66 -3.44
CA SER A 213 1.59 -23.92 -2.71
C SER A 213 2.41 -24.08 -1.42
N ASN A 214 3.56 -23.41 -1.32
CA ASN A 214 4.49 -23.48 -0.19
C ASN A 214 4.55 -22.15 0.56
N VAL A 215 3.43 -21.71 1.13
CA VAL A 215 3.40 -20.56 2.03
C VAL A 215 3.68 -21.03 3.45
N ASP A 216 4.46 -20.23 4.20
CA ASP A 216 4.67 -20.47 5.62
C ASP A 216 3.39 -20.18 6.40
N LEU A 217 2.67 -21.25 6.70
CA LEU A 217 1.41 -21.26 7.44
C LEU A 217 1.55 -20.61 8.82
N SER A 218 2.72 -20.70 9.46
CA SER A 218 2.96 -20.11 10.77
C SER A 218 2.87 -18.58 10.72
N LEU A 219 3.44 -17.96 9.67
CA LEU A 219 3.38 -16.51 9.50
C LEU A 219 1.97 -16.02 9.18
N LEU A 220 1.25 -16.71 8.29
CA LEU A 220 -0.15 -16.38 7.99
C LEU A 220 -1.03 -16.47 9.23
N SER A 221 -0.88 -17.55 10.00
CA SER A 221 -1.63 -17.79 11.23
C SER A 221 -1.28 -16.77 12.32
N SER A 222 0.00 -16.40 12.44
CA SER A 222 0.46 -15.36 13.37
C SER A 222 -0.15 -13.99 13.05
N LEU A 223 -0.29 -13.66 11.76
CA LEU A 223 -0.87 -12.41 11.29
C LEU A 223 -2.37 -12.32 11.62
N VAL A 224 -3.12 -13.39 11.39
CA VAL A 224 -4.54 -13.46 11.77
C VAL A 224 -4.70 -13.37 13.28
N SER A 225 -3.91 -14.15 14.02
CA SER A 225 -4.00 -14.21 15.49
C SER A 225 -3.63 -12.89 16.15
N ALA A 226 -2.59 -12.20 15.67
CA ALA A 226 -2.20 -10.90 16.19
C ALA A 226 -3.29 -9.84 15.95
N ARG A 227 -3.91 -9.82 14.78
CA ARG A 227 -5.04 -8.91 14.50
C ARG A 227 -6.25 -9.21 15.39
N GLN A 228 -6.50 -10.47 15.72
CA GLN A 228 -7.58 -10.88 16.63
C GLN A 228 -7.40 -10.31 18.03
N GLN A 229 -6.17 -10.31 18.55
CA GLN A 229 -5.87 -9.79 19.89
C GLN A 229 -6.27 -8.31 20.06
N THR A 230 -6.30 -7.53 18.97
CA THR A 230 -6.64 -6.10 19.00
C THR A 230 -8.14 -5.80 18.86
N LEU A 231 -9.01 -6.79 18.62
CA LEU A 231 -10.44 -6.58 18.43
C LEU A 231 -11.17 -6.06 19.68
N GLY A 232 -10.61 -6.27 20.86
CA GLY A 232 -11.16 -5.78 22.12
C GLY A 232 -10.78 -4.34 22.46
N ASP A 233 -10.09 -3.63 21.56
CA ASP A 233 -9.57 -2.27 21.79
C ASP A 233 -8.77 -2.12 23.11
N ARG A 234 -8.17 -3.21 23.60
CA ARG A 234 -7.37 -3.22 24.82
C ARG A 234 -6.03 -2.54 24.57
N PRO A 235 -5.55 -1.67 25.48
CA PRO A 235 -4.23 -1.07 25.36
C PRO A 235 -3.14 -2.13 25.41
N PHE A 236 -1.97 -1.78 24.88
CA PHE A 236 -0.80 -2.65 24.96
C PHE A 236 -0.17 -2.52 26.34
N ARG A 237 0.17 -3.64 26.97
CA ARG A 237 0.80 -3.63 28.31
C ARG A 237 2.17 -2.95 28.30
N SER A 238 2.92 -3.11 27.21
CA SER A 238 4.26 -2.57 27.09
C SER A 238 4.62 -2.16 25.67
N VAL A 239 5.69 -1.37 25.56
CA VAL A 239 6.31 -1.03 24.28
C VAL A 239 6.79 -2.29 23.53
N ASP A 240 7.30 -3.30 24.25
CA ASP A 240 7.70 -4.58 23.66
C ASP A 240 6.50 -5.35 23.09
N ALA A 241 5.34 -5.28 23.74
CA ALA A 241 4.11 -5.87 23.21
C ALA A 241 3.68 -5.21 21.89
N VAL A 242 3.88 -3.89 21.74
CA VAL A 242 3.65 -3.18 20.46
C VAL A 242 4.63 -3.65 19.38
N GLN A 243 5.90 -3.80 19.73
CA GLN A 243 6.91 -4.27 18.79
C GLN A 243 6.60 -5.70 18.32
N GLN A 244 6.27 -6.60 19.25
CA GLN A 244 5.89 -7.98 18.92
C GLN A 244 4.61 -8.05 18.07
N TYR A 245 3.61 -7.20 18.38
CA TYR A 245 2.44 -7.04 17.52
C TYR A 245 2.83 -6.59 16.11
N GLY A 246 3.80 -5.68 15.99
CA GLY A 246 4.37 -5.26 14.72
C GLY A 246 5.03 -6.40 13.94
N VAL A 247 5.87 -7.19 14.61
CA VAL A 247 6.51 -8.40 14.04
C VAL A 247 5.47 -9.38 13.53
N ASN A 248 4.44 -9.67 14.32
CA ASN A 248 3.41 -10.64 13.93
C ASN A 248 2.45 -10.11 12.84
N THR A 249 2.40 -8.81 12.58
CA THR A 249 1.53 -8.21 11.55
C THR A 249 2.31 -7.71 10.33
N TYR A 250 3.02 -6.60 10.46
CA TYR A 250 3.84 -6.01 9.40
C TYR A 250 5.03 -6.91 9.04
N GLY A 251 5.68 -7.50 10.06
CA GLY A 251 6.85 -8.37 9.87
C GLY A 251 6.48 -9.65 9.13
N ALA A 252 5.43 -10.35 9.58
CA ALA A 252 4.89 -11.54 8.92
C ALA A 252 4.56 -11.26 7.44
N LEU A 253 3.89 -10.13 7.15
CA LEU A 253 3.60 -9.72 5.78
C LEU A 253 4.87 -9.49 4.95
N MET A 254 5.85 -8.77 5.49
CA MET A 254 7.11 -8.50 4.79
C MET A 254 7.90 -9.79 4.54
N LYS A 255 7.99 -10.70 5.52
CA LYS A 255 8.66 -12.02 5.38
C LYS A 255 7.98 -12.89 4.31
N LEU A 256 6.65 -12.95 4.31
CA LEU A 256 5.88 -13.65 3.28
C LEU A 256 6.13 -13.08 1.89
N LEU A 257 6.16 -11.76 1.76
CA LEU A 257 6.43 -11.07 0.51
C LEU A 257 7.87 -11.29 0.02
N MET A 258 8.86 -11.27 0.92
CA MET A 258 10.25 -11.62 0.61
C MET A 258 10.36 -13.03 0.05
N ARG A 259 9.66 -14.02 0.63
CA ARG A 259 9.64 -15.39 0.12
C ARG A 259 9.03 -15.49 -1.27
N VAL A 260 7.93 -14.77 -1.53
CA VAL A 260 7.33 -14.71 -2.88
C VAL A 260 8.32 -14.13 -3.90
N LEU A 261 9.04 -13.07 -3.54
CA LEU A 261 10.03 -12.42 -4.41
C LEU A 261 11.26 -13.29 -4.64
N ALA A 262 11.76 -13.95 -3.59
CA ALA A 262 12.84 -14.92 -3.65
C ALA A 262 12.49 -16.04 -4.63
N GLN A 263 11.38 -16.75 -4.42
CA GLN A 263 10.93 -17.83 -5.31
C GLN A 263 10.74 -17.36 -6.75
N LYS A 264 10.18 -16.16 -6.96
CA LYS A 264 10.02 -15.60 -8.31
C LYS A 264 11.38 -15.42 -8.99
N ARG A 265 12.38 -14.89 -8.27
CA ARG A 265 13.74 -14.72 -8.79
C ARG A 265 14.40 -16.05 -9.10
N GLU A 266 14.34 -17.00 -8.19
CA GLU A 266 14.93 -18.33 -8.37
C GLU A 266 14.32 -19.04 -9.59
N ARG A 267 13.00 -19.02 -9.76
CA ARG A 267 12.32 -19.57 -10.95
C ARG A 267 12.78 -18.91 -12.25
N VAL A 268 12.92 -17.59 -12.26
CA VAL A 268 13.40 -16.84 -13.44
C VAL A 268 14.85 -17.20 -13.76
N MET A 269 15.73 -17.25 -12.75
CA MET A 269 17.13 -17.62 -12.96
C MET A 269 17.25 -19.06 -13.44
N HIS A 270 16.49 -20.00 -12.85
CA HIS A 270 16.46 -21.39 -13.27
C HIS A 270 16.02 -21.55 -14.73
N ALA A 271 15.00 -20.80 -15.17
CA ALA A 271 14.57 -20.79 -16.56
C ALA A 271 15.64 -20.23 -17.52
N LEU A 272 16.56 -19.40 -17.02
CA LEU A 272 17.72 -18.88 -17.76
C LEU A 272 18.95 -19.81 -17.66
N GLY A 273 18.82 -21.02 -17.10
CA GLY A 273 19.91 -21.97 -16.92
C GLY A 273 20.83 -21.69 -15.72
N ASN A 274 20.47 -20.74 -14.86
CA ASN A 274 21.25 -20.35 -13.69
C ASN A 274 20.57 -20.82 -12.39
N HIS A 275 21.29 -21.60 -11.59
CA HIS A 275 20.83 -21.98 -10.25
C HIS A 275 21.25 -20.91 -9.24
N VAL A 276 20.31 -20.05 -8.86
CA VAL A 276 20.49 -19.05 -7.80
C VAL A 276 19.54 -19.39 -6.66
N HIS A 277 20.05 -19.34 -5.43
CA HIS A 277 19.24 -19.39 -4.21
C HIS A 277 19.26 -18.03 -3.52
N VAL A 278 18.09 -17.52 -3.14
CA VAL A 278 17.98 -16.26 -2.39
C VAL A 278 17.85 -16.60 -0.91
N ALA A 279 18.97 -16.54 -0.18
CA ALA A 279 19.01 -16.83 1.25
C ALA A 279 18.23 -15.79 2.07
N ILE A 280 17.30 -16.27 2.89
CA ILE A 280 16.63 -15.49 3.94
C ILE A 280 17.14 -16.03 5.27
N ASN A 281 18.24 -15.47 5.77
CA ASN A 281 18.90 -15.87 7.01
C ASN A 281 18.36 -15.11 8.24
N ASP A 282 18.87 -15.42 9.42
CA ASP A 282 18.44 -14.81 10.67
C ASP A 282 18.65 -13.30 10.70
N LYS A 283 19.71 -12.79 10.09
CA LYS A 283 19.96 -11.33 9.99
C LYS A 283 18.93 -10.62 9.11
N VAL A 284 18.48 -11.24 8.02
CA VAL A 284 17.38 -10.72 7.20
C VAL A 284 16.09 -10.68 8.01
N ILE A 285 15.82 -11.74 8.78
CA ILE A 285 14.65 -11.83 9.66
C ILE A 285 14.72 -10.74 10.75
N GLU A 286 15.88 -10.54 11.38
CA GLU A 286 16.12 -9.48 12.36
C GLU A 286 15.89 -8.09 11.76
N ALA A 287 16.42 -7.83 10.57
CA ALA A 287 16.21 -6.55 9.87
C ALA A 287 14.72 -6.26 9.63
N VAL A 288 13.95 -7.29 9.24
CA VAL A 288 12.50 -7.18 9.05
C VAL A 288 11.79 -6.90 10.38
N ASP A 289 12.17 -7.60 11.45
CA ASP A 289 11.51 -7.49 12.75
C ASP A 289 11.74 -6.14 13.40
N LEU A 290 12.96 -5.60 13.31
CA LEU A 290 13.27 -4.24 13.72
C LEU A 290 12.42 -3.20 12.97
N LEU A 291 12.31 -3.33 11.64
CA LEU A 291 11.48 -2.42 10.84
C LEU A 291 9.98 -2.56 11.15
N ALA A 292 9.51 -3.78 11.40
CA ALA A 292 8.13 -4.07 11.74
C ALA A 292 7.75 -3.47 13.10
N GLY A 293 8.63 -3.58 14.10
CA GLY A 293 8.47 -2.92 15.40
C GLY A 293 8.44 -1.39 15.25
N ALA A 294 9.38 -0.83 14.46
CA ALA A 294 9.40 0.60 14.16
C ALA A 294 8.07 1.07 13.54
N MET A 295 7.56 0.33 12.55
CA MET A 295 6.28 0.59 11.87
C MET A 295 5.08 0.55 12.81
N ALA A 296 5.02 -0.42 13.72
CA ALA A 296 3.93 -0.52 14.68
C ALA A 296 3.87 0.70 15.60
N LEU A 297 5.02 1.14 16.12
CA LEU A 297 5.13 2.30 17.00
C LEU A 297 4.64 3.60 16.33
N VAL A 298 5.14 3.92 15.12
CA VAL A 298 4.68 5.14 14.42
C VAL A 298 3.23 5.06 13.96
N THR A 299 2.74 3.86 13.62
CA THR A 299 1.34 3.68 13.24
C THR A 299 0.43 3.86 14.45
N LEU A 300 0.88 3.46 15.64
CA LEU A 300 0.17 3.68 16.89
C LEU A 300 0.04 5.18 17.19
N LEU A 301 1.14 5.94 17.08
CA LEU A 301 1.10 7.40 17.20
C LEU A 301 0.18 8.04 16.17
N ARG A 302 0.28 7.64 14.90
CA ARG A 302 -0.58 8.15 13.84
C ARG A 302 -2.06 7.80 14.06
N SER A 303 -2.37 6.64 14.62
CA SER A 303 -3.76 6.20 14.82
C SER A 303 -4.37 6.70 16.13
N SER A 304 -3.58 7.26 17.04
CA SER A 304 -4.02 7.76 18.36
C SER A 304 -5.20 8.72 18.26
N ILE A 305 -5.11 9.81 17.50
CA ILE A 305 -6.18 10.83 17.41
C ILE A 305 -7.45 10.30 16.73
N PRO A 306 -7.40 9.59 15.58
CA PRO A 306 -8.59 8.98 15.00
C PRO A 306 -9.26 7.91 15.88
N LEU A 307 -8.52 7.29 16.80
CA LEU A 307 -9.03 6.33 17.77
C LEU A 307 -9.61 7.03 18.99
N LEU A 308 -9.02 8.17 19.39
CA LEU A 308 -9.49 8.99 20.49
C LEU A 308 -10.90 9.53 20.26
N SER A 309 -11.26 9.89 19.03
CA SER A 309 -12.63 10.32 18.69
C SER A 309 -13.67 9.21 18.87
N ARG A 310 -13.23 7.96 18.99
CA ARG A 310 -14.07 6.82 19.35
C ARG A 310 -13.96 6.48 20.84
N GLY A 311 -13.16 7.17 21.65
CA GLY A 311 -12.88 6.78 23.03
C GLY A 311 -11.98 5.55 23.15
N ILE A 312 -11.07 5.34 22.19
CA ILE A 312 -10.07 4.25 22.24
C ILE A 312 -8.70 4.87 22.48
N VAL A 313 -8.01 4.35 23.49
CA VAL A 313 -6.59 4.62 23.74
C VAL A 313 -5.84 3.29 23.62
N LEU A 314 -5.04 3.14 22.57
CA LEU A 314 -4.23 1.94 22.31
C LEU A 314 -2.74 2.13 22.63
N LEU A 315 -2.38 3.15 23.41
CA LEU A 315 -0.97 3.43 23.70
C LEU A 315 -0.40 2.42 24.73
N PRO A 316 0.94 2.27 24.81
CA PRO A 316 1.58 1.39 25.79
C PRO A 316 1.36 1.88 27.23
N ASP A 317 0.82 1.01 28.09
CA ASP A 317 0.49 1.36 29.48
C ASP A 317 1.75 1.71 30.30
N ASP A 318 2.84 0.96 30.13
CA ASP A 318 4.14 1.23 30.77
C ASP A 318 4.65 2.65 30.49
N LEU A 319 4.59 3.06 29.24
CA LEU A 319 5.08 4.36 28.80
C LEU A 319 4.10 5.48 29.19
N MET A 320 2.78 5.22 29.17
CA MET A 320 1.80 6.16 29.68
C MET A 320 2.00 6.42 31.18
N GLN A 321 2.21 5.38 31.98
CA GLN A 321 2.48 5.49 33.41
C GLN A 321 3.77 6.26 33.68
N LEU A 322 4.84 6.00 32.92
CA LEU A 322 6.11 6.73 33.02
C LEU A 322 5.93 8.25 32.87
N HIS A 323 5.03 8.69 31.99
CA HIS A 323 4.71 10.10 31.77
C HIS A 323 3.56 10.62 32.66
N GLY A 324 3.08 9.81 33.61
CA GLY A 324 1.98 10.17 34.51
C GLY A 324 0.63 10.36 33.79
N LEU A 325 0.42 9.64 32.68
CA LEU A 325 -0.80 9.66 31.87
C LEU A 325 -1.68 8.44 32.20
N SER A 326 -2.96 8.69 32.39
CA SER A 326 -4.04 7.68 32.34
C SER A 326 -4.83 7.81 31.03
N ALA A 327 -5.63 6.80 30.68
CA ALA A 327 -6.53 6.85 29.53
C ALA A 327 -7.47 8.07 29.59
N ASP A 328 -7.99 8.41 30.77
CA ASP A 328 -8.86 9.57 30.97
C ASP A 328 -8.13 10.89 30.79
N SER A 329 -6.89 11.00 31.31
CA SER A 329 -6.08 12.21 31.13
C SER A 329 -5.66 12.42 29.68
N PHE A 330 -5.46 11.32 28.93
CA PHE A 330 -5.16 11.33 27.51
C PHE A 330 -6.41 11.70 26.71
N TYR A 331 -7.58 11.15 27.08
CA TYR A 331 -8.87 11.48 26.46
C TYR A 331 -9.27 12.94 26.66
N GLY A 332 -9.20 13.43 27.91
CA GLY A 332 -9.49 14.81 28.26
C GLY A 332 -8.38 15.80 27.88
N MET A 333 -7.24 15.31 27.38
CA MET A 333 -6.06 16.13 27.02
C MET A 333 -5.60 17.05 28.15
N THR A 334 -5.71 16.60 29.40
CA THR A 334 -5.43 17.42 30.59
C THR A 334 -3.95 17.70 30.80
N LYS A 335 -3.07 16.85 30.25
CA LYS A 335 -1.60 16.96 30.37
C LYS A 335 -0.91 16.98 28.98
N PRO A 336 -1.02 18.07 28.19
CA PRO A 336 -0.54 18.11 26.82
C PRO A 336 0.98 17.91 26.67
N GLU A 337 1.78 18.43 27.61
CA GLU A 337 3.25 18.28 27.57
C GLU A 337 3.72 16.84 27.88
N ALA A 338 2.98 16.11 28.73
CA ALA A 338 3.22 14.70 28.96
C ALA A 338 2.88 13.87 27.70
N VAL A 339 1.79 14.22 26.98
CA VAL A 339 1.44 13.58 25.71
C VAL A 339 2.51 13.81 24.64
N LYS A 340 3.07 15.03 24.55
CA LYS A 340 4.21 15.30 23.65
C LYS A 340 5.45 14.51 24.03
N SER A 341 5.76 14.41 25.32
CA SER A 341 6.91 13.64 25.81
C SER A 341 6.77 12.13 25.53
N LEU A 342 5.58 11.58 25.75
CA LEU A 342 5.23 10.22 25.34
C LEU A 342 5.43 10.01 23.83
N ALA A 343 4.90 10.92 23.01
CA ALA A 343 5.02 10.85 21.56
C ALA A 343 6.49 10.96 21.11
N ARG A 344 7.29 11.81 21.77
CA ARG A 344 8.73 11.95 21.55
C ARG A 344 9.47 10.65 21.81
N ASP A 345 9.23 9.99 22.94
CA ASP A 345 9.92 8.75 23.30
C ASP A 345 9.59 7.61 22.33
N ILE A 346 8.32 7.42 21.98
CA ILE A 346 7.90 6.44 20.95
C ILE A 346 8.56 6.75 19.59
N THR A 347 8.62 8.03 19.22
CA THR A 347 9.25 8.47 17.96
C THR A 347 10.75 8.18 17.94
N MET A 348 11.44 8.45 19.05
CA MET A 348 12.88 8.17 19.18
C MET A 348 13.17 6.67 19.10
N LEU A 349 12.38 5.86 19.80
CA LEU A 349 12.53 4.41 19.74
C LEU A 349 12.27 3.87 18.32
N SER A 350 11.19 4.32 17.67
CA SER A 350 10.91 3.92 16.29
C SER A 350 12.02 4.32 15.31
N SER A 351 12.61 5.52 15.48
CA SER A 351 13.78 5.94 14.69
C SER A 351 14.97 5.03 14.93
N SER A 352 15.29 4.72 16.18
CA SER A 352 16.41 3.84 16.55
C SER A 352 16.25 2.44 15.94
N LEU A 353 15.04 1.85 16.01
CA LEU A 353 14.74 0.57 15.39
C LEU A 353 14.88 0.60 13.85
N LEU A 354 14.44 1.67 13.20
CA LEU A 354 14.64 1.84 11.76
C LEU A 354 16.12 1.94 11.39
N ASP A 355 16.91 2.67 12.17
CA ASP A 355 18.35 2.86 11.92
C ASP A 355 19.12 1.55 12.14
N ARG A 356 18.78 0.77 13.17
CA ARG A 356 19.30 -0.60 13.39
C ARG A 356 18.92 -1.55 12.26
N SER A 357 17.67 -1.52 11.80
CA SER A 357 17.22 -2.32 10.65
C SER A 357 18.03 -1.97 9.39
N ARG A 358 18.34 -0.70 9.18
CA ARG A 358 19.16 -0.24 8.05
C ARG A 358 20.64 -0.58 8.18
N ALA A 359 21.17 -0.73 9.39
CA ALA A 359 22.54 -1.20 9.60
C ALA A 359 22.72 -2.63 9.07
N LEU A 360 21.66 -3.45 9.07
CA LEU A 360 21.65 -4.80 8.51
C LEU A 360 21.34 -4.85 7.00
N ARG A 361 21.30 -3.70 6.31
CA ARG A 361 20.91 -3.60 4.90
C ARG A 361 21.73 -4.48 3.97
N ASP A 362 23.03 -4.59 4.21
CA ASP A 362 23.95 -5.34 3.33
C ASP A 362 23.77 -6.85 3.44
N GLU A 363 23.19 -7.32 4.55
CA GLU A 363 22.77 -8.71 4.74
C GLU A 363 21.48 -9.03 4.00
N VAL A 364 20.68 -8.01 3.62
CA VAL A 364 19.41 -8.17 2.91
C VAL A 364 19.65 -8.18 1.40
N PRO A 365 19.40 -9.31 0.70
CA PRO A 365 19.58 -9.40 -0.74
C PRO A 365 18.77 -8.33 -1.48
N CYS A 366 19.36 -7.71 -2.50
CA CYS A 366 18.76 -6.58 -3.22
C CYS A 366 17.37 -6.90 -3.79
N VAL A 367 17.15 -8.15 -4.21
CA VAL A 367 15.91 -8.65 -4.81
C VAL A 367 14.73 -8.61 -3.84
N VAL A 368 14.96 -8.91 -2.56
CA VAL A 368 13.90 -8.97 -1.54
C VAL A 368 13.77 -7.66 -0.77
N ARG A 369 14.75 -6.76 -0.89
CA ARG A 369 14.77 -5.45 -0.24
C ARG A 369 13.57 -4.58 -0.60
N VAL A 370 12.99 -4.76 -1.80
CA VAL A 370 11.77 -4.05 -2.22
C VAL A 370 10.59 -4.25 -1.27
N ALA A 371 10.53 -5.38 -0.55
CA ALA A 371 9.50 -5.65 0.46
C ALA A 371 9.55 -4.67 1.65
N LEU A 372 10.71 -4.05 1.90
CA LEU A 372 10.93 -3.15 3.04
C LEU A 372 10.71 -1.66 2.69
N ILE A 373 10.79 -1.29 1.40
CA ILE A 373 10.91 0.12 0.98
C ILE A 373 9.72 0.96 1.39
N SER A 374 8.51 0.47 1.20
CA SER A 374 7.30 1.22 1.56
C SER A 374 7.20 1.45 3.06
N SER A 375 7.53 0.42 3.84
CA SER A 375 7.51 0.47 5.30
C SER A 375 8.58 1.44 5.81
N GLY A 376 9.84 1.28 5.38
CA GLY A 376 10.94 2.18 5.75
C GLY A 376 10.68 3.64 5.36
N ALA A 377 10.12 3.88 4.18
CA ALA A 377 9.71 5.22 3.75
C ALA A 377 8.59 5.81 4.60
N THR A 378 7.63 4.99 5.01
CA THR A 378 6.54 5.41 5.88
C THR A 378 7.05 5.77 7.27
N VAL A 379 7.87 4.92 7.90
CA VAL A 379 8.48 5.24 9.21
C VAL A 379 9.26 6.54 9.13
N GLN A 380 10.18 6.65 8.17
CA GLN A 380 11.01 7.84 8.03
C GLN A 380 10.19 9.10 7.75
N HIS A 381 9.09 8.99 7.00
CA HIS A 381 8.20 10.11 6.75
C HIS A 381 7.49 10.57 8.03
N LEU A 382 6.90 9.63 8.78
CA LEU A 382 6.17 9.92 10.01
C LEU A 382 7.10 10.47 11.10
N VAL A 383 8.27 9.85 11.32
CA VAL A 383 9.29 10.36 12.26
C VAL A 383 9.69 11.78 11.91
N ARG A 384 9.92 12.08 10.62
CA ARG A 384 10.27 13.43 10.18
C ARG A 384 9.14 14.44 10.43
N ILE A 385 7.88 14.05 10.24
CA ILE A 385 6.73 14.92 10.55
C ILE A 385 6.66 15.15 12.06
N LEU A 386 6.70 14.08 12.88
CA LEU A 386 6.63 14.17 14.33
C LEU A 386 7.70 15.13 14.89
N ARG A 387 8.95 15.03 14.42
CA ARG A 387 10.02 15.97 14.80
C ARG A 387 9.75 17.42 14.38
N LYS A 388 9.19 17.65 13.18
CA LYS A 388 8.86 19.00 12.67
C LYS A 388 7.65 19.62 13.36
N CYS A 389 6.78 18.81 13.92
CA CYS A 389 5.55 19.22 14.59
C CYS A 389 5.71 19.32 16.11
N ASP A 390 6.95 19.26 16.62
CA ASP A 390 7.23 19.19 18.06
C ASP A 390 6.41 18.09 18.77
N TYR A 391 6.34 16.92 18.11
CA TYR A 391 5.63 15.73 18.59
C TYR A 391 4.13 15.93 18.86
N ASN A 392 3.53 16.97 18.29
CA ASN A 392 2.10 17.22 18.39
C ASN A 392 1.29 16.19 17.59
N LEU A 393 0.55 15.33 18.30
CA LEU A 393 -0.29 14.29 17.70
C LEU A 393 -1.51 14.81 16.91
N PHE A 394 -1.92 16.06 17.15
CA PHE A 394 -3.07 16.69 16.49
C PHE A 394 -2.74 17.27 15.12
N ASP A 395 -1.46 17.30 14.73
CA ASP A 395 -1.09 17.86 13.45
C ASP A 395 -1.66 17.03 12.29
N ALA A 396 -2.51 17.66 11.47
CA ALA A 396 -3.16 17.01 10.33
C ALA A 396 -2.16 16.39 9.33
N ARG A 397 -0.90 16.84 9.30
CA ARG A 397 0.17 16.24 8.48
C ARG A 397 0.42 14.78 8.85
N LEU A 398 0.21 14.39 10.11
CA LEU A 398 0.32 13.00 10.54
C LEU A 398 -0.69 12.08 9.87
N GLN A 399 -1.81 12.60 9.37
CA GLN A 399 -2.82 11.85 8.62
C GLN A 399 -2.62 11.92 7.10
N ARG A 400 -1.81 12.87 6.60
CA ARG A 400 -1.53 12.97 5.16
C ARG A 400 -0.55 11.88 4.74
N GLY A 401 -0.63 11.49 3.48
CA GLY A 401 0.41 10.68 2.84
C GLY A 401 1.57 11.58 2.40
N ALA A 402 2.75 11.00 2.18
CA ALA A 402 3.87 11.76 1.64
C ALA A 402 3.51 12.29 0.24
N SER A 403 3.80 13.57 -0.02
CA SER A 403 3.77 14.10 -1.38
C SER A 403 4.79 13.34 -2.24
N LEU A 404 4.41 13.08 -3.50
CA LEU A 404 5.24 12.36 -4.47
C LEU A 404 5.72 10.98 -3.96
N LEU A 405 4.90 10.27 -3.18
CA LEU A 405 5.24 8.97 -2.60
C LEU A 405 5.75 7.99 -3.66
N ALA A 406 5.03 7.83 -4.77
CA ALA A 406 5.42 6.92 -5.84
C ALA A 406 6.82 7.23 -6.41
N TRP A 407 7.11 8.52 -6.65
CA TRP A 407 8.42 8.96 -7.14
C TRP A 407 9.55 8.68 -6.12
N ARG A 408 9.29 8.94 -4.84
CA ARG A 408 10.25 8.67 -3.76
C ARG A 408 10.51 7.18 -3.58
N LEU A 409 9.47 6.35 -3.66
CA LEU A 409 9.59 4.89 -3.58
C LEU A 409 10.35 4.34 -4.78
N TRP A 410 10.11 4.87 -5.98
CA TRP A 410 10.84 4.51 -7.18
C TRP A 410 12.33 4.80 -7.05
N TRP A 411 12.71 6.03 -6.67
CA TRP A 411 14.12 6.40 -6.47
C TRP A 411 14.81 5.52 -5.40
N ARG A 412 14.09 5.23 -4.33
CA ARG A 412 14.56 4.33 -3.26
C ARG A 412 14.75 2.89 -3.70
N SER A 413 13.90 2.41 -4.61
CA SER A 413 14.04 1.06 -5.17
C SER A 413 15.31 0.92 -5.99
N ILE A 414 15.68 1.96 -6.74
CA ILE A 414 16.92 2.00 -7.52
C ILE A 414 18.13 2.04 -6.57
N LEU A 415 18.08 2.89 -5.55
CA LEU A 415 19.16 2.98 -4.56
C LEU A 415 19.19 1.80 -3.59
N GLY A 416 18.20 0.89 -3.63
CA GLY A 416 18.02 -0.17 -2.65
C GLY A 416 18.01 0.36 -1.21
N TRP A 417 17.41 1.52 -0.96
CA TRP A 417 17.36 2.17 0.35
C TRP A 417 15.93 2.19 0.86
N TYR A 418 15.63 1.47 1.94
CA TYR A 418 14.29 1.44 2.54
C TYR A 418 14.14 2.46 3.65
#